data_AF-A0A8T6V7M2-F1
#
_entry.id   AF-A0A8T6V7M2-F1
#
_cell.length_a   1.000
_cell.length_b   1.000
_cell.length_c   1.000
_cell.angle_alpha   90.00
_cell.angle_beta   90.00
_cell.angle_gamma   90.00
#
_symmetry.space_group_name_H-M   'P 1'
#
loop_
_entity.id
_entity.type
_entity.pdbx_description
1 polymer ?
#
loop_
_entity_poly.entity_id
_entity_poly.type
_entity_poly.pdbx_seq_one_letter_code
_entity_poly.pdbx_strand_id
1 'polypeptide(L)' 'LPKYDSVLVVAGPKKTLLQTEIDAIKNFIDEGGNTIFMLEPQGSPELVKMLSGYGIKIGNNIVIDPS' A
#
# COMPACT_ATOMS: atom_id res chain seq x y z
N LEU A 1 10.80 6.09 -8.82
CA LEU A 1 10.61 5.79 -7.38
C LEU A 1 11.62 6.61 -6.59
N PRO A 2 11.37 6.85 -5.29
CA PRO A 2 12.31 7.57 -4.42
C PRO A 2 13.68 6.87 -4.34
N LYS A 3 14.74 7.60 -3.95
CA LYS A 3 16.12 7.07 -3.83
C LYS A 3 16.40 6.59 -2.39
N TYR A 4 17.61 6.08 -2.13
CA TYR A 4 18.10 5.79 -0.76
C TYR A 4 17.85 6.98 0.18
N ASP A 5 17.48 6.69 1.44
CA ASP A 5 17.03 7.65 2.48
C ASP A 5 15.71 8.39 2.21
N SER A 6 14.85 7.86 1.35
CA SER A 6 13.51 8.41 1.10
C SER A 6 12.39 7.45 1.54
N VAL A 7 11.20 8.00 1.82
CA VAL A 7 9.98 7.24 2.13
C VAL A 7 8.97 7.42 1.00
N LEU A 8 8.43 6.33 0.47
CA LEU A 8 7.28 6.37 -0.46
C LEU A 8 5.98 6.33 0.34
N VAL A 9 5.15 7.36 0.19
CA VAL A 9 3.83 7.43 0.82
C VAL A 9 2.75 7.16 -0.22
N VAL A 10 1.93 6.13 0.01
CA VAL A 10 0.75 5.80 -0.79
C VAL A 10 -0.49 6.19 0.00
N ALA A 11 -1.00 7.39 -0.29
CA ALA A 11 -2.12 8.01 0.43
C ALA A 11 -3.45 7.80 -0.32
N GLY A 12 -4.19 6.76 0.05
CA GLY A 12 -5.57 6.49 -0.39
C GLY A 12 -5.81 6.75 -1.87
N PRO A 13 -5.22 5.96 -2.79
CA PRO A 13 -5.25 6.22 -4.22
C PRO A 13 -6.68 6.45 -4.71
N LYS A 14 -6.91 7.59 -5.38
CA LYS A 14 -8.23 7.92 -5.95
C LYS A 14 -8.47 7.28 -7.31
N LYS A 15 -7.42 6.78 -7.94
CA LYS A 15 -7.46 6.01 -9.17
C LYS A 15 -6.81 4.67 -8.92
N THR A 16 -7.33 3.65 -9.60
CA THR A 16 -6.71 2.33 -9.65
C THR A 16 -5.30 2.45 -10.18
N LEU A 17 -4.35 1.83 -9.48
CA LEU A 17 -2.96 1.78 -9.92
C LEU A 17 -2.81 0.78 -11.07
N LEU A 18 -1.97 1.13 -12.03
CA LEU A 18 -1.60 0.22 -13.11
C LEU A 18 -0.69 -0.88 -12.57
N GLN A 19 -0.68 -2.04 -13.23
CA GLN A 19 0.18 -3.16 -12.83
C GLN A 19 1.66 -2.76 -12.77
N THR A 20 2.12 -1.94 -13.72
CA THR A 20 3.49 -1.43 -13.75
C THR A 20 3.82 -0.54 -12.55
N GLU A 21 2.86 0.20 -12.03
CA GLU A 21 3.04 1.02 -10.82
C GLU A 21 3.11 0.14 -9.57
N ILE A 22 2.28 -0.91 -9.49
CA ILE A 22 2.32 -1.89 -8.41
C ILE A 22 3.67 -2.62 -8.40
N ASP A 23 4.12 -3.09 -9.57
CA ASP A 23 5.40 -3.79 -9.72
C ASP A 23 6.57 -2.89 -9.31
N ALA A 24 6.51 -1.61 -9.67
CA ALA A 24 7.49 -0.62 -9.24
C ALA A 24 7.51 -0.49 -7.70
N ILE A 25 6.35 -0.32 -7.06
CA ILE A 25 6.24 -0.25 -5.59
C ILE A 25 6.79 -1.53 -4.94
N LYS A 26 6.47 -2.70 -5.50
CA LYS A 26 6.95 -3.99 -5.02
C LYS A 26 8.47 -4.06 -5.05
N ASN A 27 9.10 -3.74 -6.19
CA ASN A 27 10.55 -3.75 -6.33
C ASN A 27 11.23 -2.79 -5.34
N PHE A 28 10.64 -1.61 -5.11
CA PHE A 28 11.18 -0.66 -4.14
C PHE A 28 11.17 -1.21 -2.70
N ILE A 29 10.12 -1.94 -2.31
CA ILE A 29 10.06 -2.61 -1.01
C ILE A 29 11.10 -3.73 -0.94
N ASP A 30 11.19 -4.58 -1.98
CA ASP A 30 12.13 -5.70 -2.03
C ASP A 30 13.60 -5.26 -1.99
N GLU A 31 13.91 -4.06 -2.52
CA GLU A 31 15.23 -3.43 -2.45
C GLU A 31 15.55 -2.76 -1.10
N GLY A 32 14.63 -2.85 -0.12
CA GLY A 32 14.81 -2.29 1.23
C GLY A 32 14.31 -0.85 1.40
N GLY A 33 13.49 -0.35 0.47
CA GLY A 33 12.89 0.97 0.53
C GLY A 33 11.80 1.10 1.60
N ASN A 34 11.74 2.28 2.24
CA ASN A 34 10.75 2.57 3.29
C ASN A 34 9.43 3.05 2.70
N THR A 35 8.30 2.51 3.17
CA THR A 35 6.96 2.84 2.65
C THR A 35 5.92 3.09 3.74
N ILE A 36 4.94 3.96 3.46
CA ILE A 36 3.75 4.17 4.29
C ILE A 36 2.52 4.02 3.40
N PHE A 37 1.58 3.18 3.81
CA PHE A 37 0.30 2.98 3.12
C PHE A 37 -0.84 3.49 4.00
N MET A 38 -1.67 4.39 3.47
CA MET A 38 -2.89 4.87 4.11
C MET A 38 -4.05 4.46 3.21
N LEU A 39 -4.70 3.34 3.50
CA LEU A 39 -5.71 2.74 2.63
C LEU A 39 -7.09 2.90 3.24
N GLU A 40 -8.06 3.29 2.42
CA GLU A 40 -9.47 3.32 2.79
C GLU A 40 -10.03 1.90 2.82
N PRO A 41 -11.00 1.59 3.71
CA PRO A 41 -11.82 0.40 3.57
C PRO A 41 -12.44 0.37 2.16
N GLN A 42 -12.37 -0.77 1.48
CA GLN A 42 -12.80 -0.97 0.07
C GLN A 42 -11.93 -0.29 -1.00
N GLY A 43 -10.87 0.44 -0.63
CA GLY A 43 -9.95 1.09 -1.56
C GLY A 43 -8.83 0.17 -2.05
N SER A 44 -8.49 0.26 -3.34
CA SER A 44 -7.29 -0.32 -3.95
C SER A 44 -7.09 -1.83 -3.67
N PRO A 45 -8.00 -2.71 -4.11
CA PRO A 45 -7.88 -4.17 -3.91
C PRO A 45 -6.55 -4.74 -4.45
N GLU A 46 -6.00 -4.13 -5.48
CA GLU A 46 -4.70 -4.46 -6.06
C GLU A 46 -3.54 -4.27 -5.08
N LEU A 47 -3.58 -3.18 -4.28
CA LEU A 47 -2.60 -2.94 -3.22
C LEU A 47 -2.80 -3.88 -2.05
N VAL A 48 -4.04 -4.16 -1.66
CA VAL A 48 -4.35 -5.14 -0.60
C VAL A 48 -3.77 -6.51 -0.97
N LYS A 49 -3.96 -6.94 -2.22
CA LYS A 49 -3.39 -8.19 -2.72
C LYS A 49 -1.86 -8.17 -2.69
N MET A 50 -1.23 -7.09 -3.17
CA MET A 50 0.23 -6.94 -3.11
C MET A 50 0.75 -7.04 -1.67
N LEU A 51 0.14 -6.30 -0.74
CA LEU A 51 0.54 -6.23 0.67
C LEU A 51 0.37 -7.57 1.40
N SER A 52 -0.60 -8.40 0.99
CA SER A 52 -0.75 -9.76 1.53
C SER A 52 0.46 -10.65 1.29
N GLY A 53 1.23 -10.41 0.22
CA GLY A 53 2.49 -11.10 -0.06
C GLY A 53 3.58 -10.84 0.98
N TYR A 54 3.47 -9.73 1.71
CA TYR A 54 4.36 -9.37 2.82
C TYR A 54 3.78 -9.74 4.20
N GLY A 55 2.73 -10.56 4.25
CA GLY A 55 2.08 -10.96 5.49
C GLY A 55 1.15 -9.90 6.11
N ILE A 56 0.94 -8.77 5.43
CA ILE A 56 0.05 -7.70 5.87
C ILE A 56 -1.39 -8.02 5.43
N LYS A 57 -2.29 -8.17 6.40
CA LYS A 57 -3.72 -8.41 6.13
C LYS A 57 -4.51 -7.13 6.38
N ILE A 58 -5.13 -6.60 5.34
CA ILE A 58 -6.01 -5.42 5.43
C ILE A 58 -7.46 -5.92 5.37
N GLY A 59 -8.20 -5.67 6.45
CA GLY A 59 -9.62 -5.99 6.53
C GLY A 59 -10.48 -4.94 5.81
N ASN A 60 -11.70 -5.33 5.45
CA ASN A 60 -12.66 -4.43 4.82
C ASN A 60 -13.66 -3.84 5.83
N ASN A 61 -13.18 -3.57 7.05
CA ASN A 61 -14.02 -3.27 8.20
C ASN A 61 -13.62 -1.90 8.73
N ILE A 62 -14.60 -1.18 9.27
CA ILE A 62 -14.37 0.08 9.98
C ILE A 62 -14.24 -0.25 11.46
N VAL A 63 -13.22 0.31 12.11
CA VAL A 63 -13.07 0.26 13.57
C VAL A 63 -13.94 1.37 14.16
N ILE A 64 -14.84 1.02 15.07
CA ILE A 64 -15.72 1.95 15.78
C ILE A 64 -15.33 1.90 17.27
N ASP A 65 -15.07 3.07 17.86
CA ASP A 65 -14.91 3.22 19.30
C ASP A 65 -16.24 3.70 19.90
N PRO A 66 -16.96 2.88 20.70
CA PRO A 66 -18.29 3.18 21.20
C PRO A 66 -18.32 4.03 22.49
N SER A 67 -17.24 4.77 22.80
CA SER A 67 -17.09 5.59 24.02
C SER A 67 -18.28 6.50 24.34
#